data_AF-A0A963TWR1-F1
#
_entry.id   AF-A0A963TWR1-F1
#
_cell.length_a   1.000
_cell.length_b   1.000
_cell.length_c   1.000
_cell.angle_alpha   90.00
_cell.angle_beta   90.00
_cell.angle_gamma   90.00
#
_symmetry.space_group_name_H-M   'P 1'
#
loop_
_entity.id
_entity.type
_entity.pdbx_description
1 polymer ?
#
loop_
_entity_poly.entity_id
_entity_poly.type
_entity_poly.pdbx_seq_one_letter_code
_entity_poly.pdbx_strand_id
1 'polypeptide(L)' 'ELAPDSDLGDRPVVVDVAPLDPADRDAALQAGLAVAETMRARGLIRGAFLHLQGAARIAGPAALQAPNRPEGDMP' A
#
# COMPACT_ATOMS: atom_id res chain seq x y z
N GLU A 1 8.87 7.13 16.74
CA GLU A 1 8.90 6.42 18.03
C GLU A 1 8.28 5.04 17.81
N LEU A 2 8.84 3.98 18.38
CA LEU A 2 8.25 2.64 18.27
C LEU A 2 6.87 2.64 18.92
N ALA A 3 5.91 1.97 18.29
CA ALA A 3 4.55 1.91 18.80
C ALA A 3 4.57 1.33 20.24
N PRO A 4 3.87 1.97 21.20
CA PRO A 4 3.93 1.57 22.61
C PRO A 4 3.40 0.15 22.86
N ASP A 5 2.66 -0.40 21.90
CA ASP A 5 2.08 -1.75 21.88
C ASP A 5 2.84 -2.72 20.95
N SER A 6 4.07 -2.38 20.54
CA SER A 6 4.89 -3.26 19.69
C SER A 6 5.19 -4.59 20.38
N ASP A 7 4.84 -5.71 19.73
CA ASP A 7 5.12 -7.08 20.16
C ASP A 7 6.58 -7.53 19.94
N LEU A 8 7.43 -6.61 19.46
CA LEU A 8 8.80 -6.88 19.05
C LEU A 8 9.76 -7.01 20.25
N GLY A 9 9.37 -6.51 21.44
CA GLY A 9 10.19 -6.53 22.65
C GLY A 9 11.57 -5.89 22.42
N ASP A 10 12.63 -6.48 22.97
CA ASP A 10 14.01 -5.97 22.86
C ASP A 10 14.70 -6.32 21.53
N ARG A 11 13.98 -6.87 20.55
CA ARG A 11 14.59 -7.28 19.27
C ARG A 11 15.06 -6.03 18.51
N PRO A 12 16.30 -5.99 18.00
CA PRO A 12 16.76 -4.88 17.17
C PRO A 12 15.95 -4.84 15.87
N VAL A 13 15.34 -3.69 15.60
CA VAL A 13 14.46 -3.48 14.43
C VAL A 13 14.83 -2.16 13.74
N VAL A 14 14.60 -2.12 12.42
CA VAL A 14 14.79 -0.91 11.63
C VAL A 14 13.53 -0.07 11.74
N VAL A 15 13.66 1.12 12.33
CA VAL A 15 12.54 2.05 12.54
C VAL A 15 12.43 3.12 11.45
N ASP A 16 13.43 3.21 10.57
CA ASP A 16 13.45 4.17 9.48
C ASP A 16 14.17 3.59 8.25
N VAL A 17 13.65 3.90 7.06
CA VAL A 17 14.21 3.54 5.76
C VAL A 17 14.01 4.69 4.79
N ALA A 18 14.96 4.88 3.88
CA ALA A 18 14.87 5.94 2.88
C ALA A 18 13.63 5.75 1.96
N PRO A 19 13.06 6.85 1.44
CA PRO A 19 12.02 6.76 0.41
C PRO A 19 12.50 5.97 -0.81
N LEU A 20 11.56 5.26 -1.44
CA LEU A 20 11.81 4.59 -2.72
C LEU A 20 11.91 5.64 -3.84
N ASP A 21 12.68 5.31 -4.88
CA ASP A 21 12.59 6.04 -6.13
C ASP A 21 11.14 6.00 -6.67
N PRO A 22 10.59 7.11 -7.17
CA PRO A 22 9.25 7.12 -7.74
C PRO A 22 8.99 6.03 -8.78
N ALA A 23 9.97 5.74 -9.64
CA ALA A 23 9.85 4.72 -10.68
C ALA A 23 9.76 3.30 -10.08
N ASP A 24 10.57 3.01 -9.05
CA ASP A 24 10.52 1.72 -8.35
C ASP A 24 9.20 1.53 -7.62
N ARG A 25 8.69 2.59 -6.97
CA ARG A 25 7.38 2.59 -6.32
C ARG A 25 6.25 2.30 -7.32
N ASP A 26 6.27 2.96 -8.48
CA ASP A 26 5.27 2.73 -9.52
C ASP A 26 5.37 1.33 -10.12
N ALA A 27 6.59 0.83 -10.37
CA ALA A 27 6.81 -0.53 -10.86
C ALA A 27 6.27 -1.58 -9.87
N ALA A 28 6.57 -1.41 -8.57
CA ALA A 28 6.09 -2.30 -7.53
C ALA A 28 4.56 -2.29 -7.41
N LEU A 29 3.94 -1.12 -7.44
CA LEU A 29 2.48 -0.98 -7.39
C LEU A 29 1.81 -1.60 -8.64
N GLN A 30 2.41 -1.44 -9.81
CA GLN A 30 1.89 -2.02 -11.05
C GLN A 30 1.99 -3.55 -11.04
N ALA A 31 3.10 -4.11 -10.55
CA ALA A 31 3.26 -5.54 -10.40
C ALA A 31 2.22 -6.13 -9.42
N GLY A 32 2.03 -5.47 -8.27
CA GLY A 32 1.00 -5.87 -7.31
C GLY A 32 -0.42 -5.80 -7.89
N LEU A 33 -0.73 -4.74 -8.64
CA LEU A 33 -2.03 -4.59 -9.31
C LEU A 33 -2.30 -5.74 -10.28
N ALA A 34 -1.31 -6.13 -11.08
CA ALA A 34 -1.46 -7.26 -12.02
C ALA A 34 -1.77 -8.59 -11.31
N VAL A 35 -1.12 -8.85 -10.18
CA VAL A 35 -1.40 -10.03 -9.35
C VAL A 35 -2.80 -9.96 -8.76
N ALA A 36 -3.20 -8.81 -8.20
CA ALA A 36 -4.51 -8.62 -7.61
C ALA A 36 -5.64 -8.80 -8.65
N GLU A 37 -5.48 -8.25 -9.85
CA GLU A 37 -6.43 -8.46 -10.95
C GLU A 37 -6.49 -9.93 -11.37
N THR A 38 -5.36 -10.65 -11.40
CA THR A 38 -5.33 -12.10 -11.67
C THR A 38 -6.10 -12.88 -10.61
N MET A 39 -5.92 -12.55 -9.32
CA MET A 39 -6.67 -13.17 -8.23
C MET A 39 -8.17 -12.88 -8.33
N ARG A 40 -8.53 -11.65 -8.69
CA ARG A 40 -9.92 -11.23 -8.86
C ARG A 40 -10.59 -11.94 -10.03
N ALA A 41 -9.91 -12.03 -11.18
CA ALA A 41 -10.40 -12.76 -12.35
C ALA A 41 -10.62 -14.25 -12.04
N ARG A 42 -9.82 -14.82 -11.13
CA ARG A 42 -9.98 -16.20 -10.63
C ARG A 42 -11.02 -16.34 -9.51
N GLY A 43 -11.66 -15.25 -9.08
CA GLY A 43 -12.64 -15.24 -8.00
C GLY A 43 -12.07 -15.46 -6.59
N LEU A 44 -10.75 -15.35 -6.41
CA LEU A 44 -10.08 -15.55 -5.12
C LEU A 44 -10.28 -14.35 -4.17
N ILE A 45 -10.43 -13.15 -4.74
CA ILE A 45 -10.69 -11.91 -4.02
C ILE A 45 -11.76 -11.10 -4.75
N ARG A 46 -12.42 -10.18 -4.03
CA ARG A 46 -13.36 -9.21 -4.63
C ARG A 46 -12.66 -7.95 -5.15
N GLY A 47 -11.56 -7.57 -4.51
CA GLY A 47 -10.73 -6.43 -4.86
C GLY A 47 -9.56 -6.28 -3.88
N ALA A 48 -8.67 -5.34 -4.15
CA ALA A 48 -7.52 -5.03 -3.31
C ALA A 48 -7.19 -3.53 -3.36
N PHE A 49 -6.82 -2.97 -2.21
CA PHE A 49 -6.19 -1.65 -2.10
C PHE A 49 -4.70 -1.86 -1.83
N LEU A 50 -3.85 -1.46 -2.78
CA LEU A 50 -2.41 -1.55 -2.69
C LEU A 50 -1.88 -0.15 -2.39
N HIS A 51 -1.10 -0.02 -1.33
CA HIS A 51 -0.50 1.25 -0.92
C HIS A 51 0.99 1.08 -0.67
N LEU A 52 1.78 2.02 -1.19
CA LEU A 52 3.23 2.06 -1.03
C LEU A 52 3.68 3.51 -0.94
N GLN A 53 4.22 3.91 0.22
CA GLN A 53 4.76 5.26 0.50
C GLN A 53 3.94 6.41 -0.13
N GLY A 54 2.65 6.51 0.21
CA GLY A 54 1.75 7.58 -0.22
C GLY A 54 1.05 7.34 -1.57
N ALA A 55 1.55 6.42 -2.40
CA ALA A 55 0.91 6.07 -3.67
C ALA A 55 -0.01 4.86 -3.51
N ALA A 56 -1.10 4.81 -4.29
CA ALA A 56 -2.05 3.71 -4.24
C ALA A 56 -2.47 3.21 -5.62
N ARG A 57 -2.87 1.94 -5.68
CA ARG A 57 -3.54 1.28 -6.82
C ARG A 57 -4.66 0.38 -6.30
N ILE A 58 -5.71 0.22 -7.10
CA ILE A 58 -6.93 -0.45 -6.67
C ILE A 58 -7.34 -1.45 -7.73
N ALA A 59 -7.48 -2.70 -7.32
CA ALA A 59 -8.06 -3.77 -8.14
C ALA A 59 -9.52 -3.98 -7.71
N GLY A 60 -10.45 -3.98 -8.66
CA GLY A 60 -11.87 -4.21 -8.38
C GLY A 60 -12.79 -2.99 -8.60
N PRO A 61 -14.04 -3.06 -8.12
CA PRO A 61 -15.09 -2.11 -8.50
C PRO A 61 -14.76 -0.67 -8.10
N ALA A 62 -15.32 0.30 -8.83
CA ALA A 62 -15.13 1.73 -8.58
C ALA A 62 -15.51 2.14 -7.14
N ALA A 63 -16.41 1.41 -6.47
CA ALA A 63 -16.74 1.64 -5.06
C ALA A 63 -15.57 1.40 -4.08
N LEU A 64 -14.53 0.67 -4.49
CA LEU A 64 -13.29 0.50 -3.74
C LEU A 64 -12.27 1.60 -4.07
N GLN A 65 -12.54 2.49 -5.05
CA GLN A 65 -11.66 3.62 -5.33
C GLN A 65 -11.56 4.50 -4.07
N ALA A 66 -10.37 4.59 -3.51
CA ALA A 66 -10.11 5.45 -2.37
C ALA A 66 -10.56 6.87 -2.75
N PRO A 67 -11.30 7.57 -1.88
CA PRO A 67 -11.62 8.96 -2.14
C PRO A 67 -10.31 9.70 -2.42
N ASN A 68 -10.29 10.50 -3.49
CA ASN A 68 -9.21 11.44 -3.77
C ASN A 68 -9.01 12.27 -2.50
N ARG A 69 -8.01 11.93 -1.69
CA ARG A 69 -7.66 12.71 -0.51
C ARG A 69 -6.90 13.91 -1.06
N PRO A 70 -7.40 15.15 -0.95
CA PRO A 70 -6.60 16.30 -1.37
C PRO A 70 -5.32 16.32 -0.54
N GLU A 71 -4.17 16.26 -1.21
CA GLU A 71 -2.87 16.57 -0.61
C GLU A 71 -2.94 18.02 -0.11
N GLY A 72 -3.03 18.22 1.21
CA GLY A 72 -3.02 19.57 1.75
C GLY A 72 -3.57 19.77 3.15
N ASP A 73 -4.22 18.78 3.78
CA ASP A 73 -4.78 18.99 5.11
C ASP A 73 -4.38 17.87 6.07
N MET A 74 -3.20 18.03 6.66
CA MET A 74 -2.91 17.54 8.01
C MET A 74 -2.18 18.69 8.73
N PRO A 75 -2.62 19.09 9.94
CA PRO A 75 -1.88 20.00 10.82
C PRO A 75 -0.55 19.41 11.30
#